data_AF-A0A3Q7K747-F1
#
_entry.id   AF-A0A3Q7K747-F1
#
_cell.length_a   1.000
_cell.length_b   1.000
_cell.length_c   1.000
_cell.angle_alpha   90.00
_cell.angle_beta   90.00
_cell.angle_gamma   90.00
#
_symmetry.space_group_name_H-M   'P 1'
#
loop_
_entity.id
_entity.type
_entity.pdbx_description
1 polymer ?
#
loop_
_entity_poly.entity_id
_entity_poly.type
_entity_poly.pdbx_seq_one_letter_code
_entity_poly.pdbx_strand_id
1 'polypeptide(L)'
;MAALTSLSFSTLTQCSKRKSTMTSTLGIRTHFSYHHNYVGVRPFNSTSKMVIQCMSSVTDIPSVSETKLSFLKAYKRPIPSIYNNVLQELIVQHHLMRYKTSYRYDPVFALGFVTIYDKLMEGYPSDEDRDAIFKAYINALKEDPQQYRIDAQKLEEWARAQNSTSLVEFSSKEGEVEGILKDVAERAGGKGEFSYSRFFAVGLFRLLELANATEPTILDKLCAVLNVNKRSVDRDLDVYRMLLSKLVQAKELLREYIDREKKKREERAEPQNANGAIAKCLGQQLSVL
;
A
#
# COMPACT_ATOMS: atom_id res chain seq x y z
N MET A 1 -6.78 28.99 5.65
CA MET A 1 -7.28 28.92 7.03
C MET A 1 -8.58 28.12 7.01
N ALA A 2 -8.51 26.80 7.16
CA ALA A 2 -9.67 25.94 7.35
C ALA A 2 -9.29 24.93 8.43
N ALA A 3 -10.04 24.98 9.53
CA ALA A 3 -9.73 24.31 10.78
C ALA A 3 -9.99 22.80 10.68
N LEU A 4 -9.04 22.02 11.20
CA LEU A 4 -9.16 20.59 11.43
C LEU A 4 -10.21 20.37 12.52
N THR A 5 -11.36 19.81 12.16
CA THR A 5 -12.32 19.30 13.13
C THR A 5 -11.77 18.00 13.73
N SER A 6 -11.44 18.07 15.01
CA SER A 6 -11.05 16.93 15.84
C SER A 6 -12.19 15.92 15.94
N LEU A 7 -11.87 14.65 15.71
CA LEU A 7 -12.78 13.53 16.02
C LEU A 7 -12.33 12.90 17.33
N SER A 8 -13.16 13.05 18.35
CA SER A 8 -13.04 12.36 19.64
C SER A 8 -13.88 11.08 19.64
N PHE A 9 -13.68 10.26 20.68
CA PHE A 9 -14.60 9.28 21.29
C PHE A 9 -14.15 7.80 21.39
N SER A 10 -13.97 7.43 22.67
CA SER A 10 -14.44 6.24 23.38
C SER A 10 -13.82 4.87 23.11
N THR A 11 -12.88 4.52 23.99
CA THR A 11 -12.31 3.18 24.18
C THR A 11 -13.33 2.26 24.86
N LEU A 12 -13.71 1.16 24.21
CA LEU A 12 -14.33 0.01 24.88
C LEU A 12 -13.23 -0.98 25.28
N THR A 13 -13.28 -1.36 26.56
CA THR A 13 -12.43 -2.34 27.24
C THR A 13 -12.64 -3.75 26.70
N GLN A 14 -11.56 -4.50 26.43
CA GLN A 14 -11.61 -5.94 26.17
C GLN A 14 -10.76 -6.74 27.16
N CYS A 15 -11.42 -7.75 27.72
CA CYS A 15 -10.98 -8.71 28.73
C CYS A 15 -9.93 -9.71 28.22
N SER A 16 -9.14 -10.26 29.14
CA SER A 16 -7.92 -11.04 28.90
C SER A 16 -8.06 -12.55 29.20
N LYS A 17 -7.19 -13.34 28.53
CA LYS A 17 -6.76 -14.75 28.75
C LYS A 17 -7.64 -15.83 28.07
N ARG A 18 -7.09 -16.90 27.44
CA ARG A 18 -5.95 -17.76 27.82
C ARG A 18 -5.34 -18.51 26.61
N LYS A 19 -4.06 -18.91 26.73
CA LYS A 19 -3.21 -19.66 25.78
C LYS A 19 -3.49 -21.17 25.75
N SER A 20 -3.21 -21.83 24.63
CA SER A 20 -2.62 -23.18 24.63
C SER A 20 -1.62 -23.35 23.48
N THR A 21 -0.47 -23.93 23.82
CA THR A 21 0.68 -24.24 22.96
C THR A 21 0.58 -25.71 22.59
N MET A 22 0.87 -26.10 21.34
CA MET A 22 1.26 -27.49 21.02
C MET A 22 2.41 -27.47 19.99
N THR A 23 3.49 -28.14 20.37
CA THR A 23 4.75 -28.31 19.65
C THR A 23 4.70 -29.65 18.91
N SER A 24 5.21 -29.74 17.69
CA SER A 24 5.53 -31.02 17.07
C SER A 24 6.91 -30.95 16.41
N THR A 25 7.82 -31.75 16.94
CA THR A 25 9.18 -32.00 16.47
C THR A 25 9.19 -33.30 15.69
N LEU A 26 9.69 -33.29 14.45
CA LEU A 26 10.03 -34.50 13.70
C LEU A 26 11.52 -34.45 13.38
N GLY A 27 12.27 -35.27 14.10
CA GLY A 27 13.73 -35.42 13.99
C GLY A 27 14.13 -36.28 12.81
N ILE A 28 15.14 -35.81 12.07
CA ILE A 28 15.84 -36.56 11.03
C ILE A 28 17.11 -37.15 11.66
N ARG A 29 17.21 -38.48 11.63
CA ARG A 29 18.31 -39.27 12.22
C ARG A 29 19.36 -39.52 11.13
N THR A 30 20.56 -38.97 11.29
CA THR A 30 21.72 -39.26 10.42
C THR A 30 22.67 -40.23 11.13
N HIS A 31 22.86 -41.42 10.55
CA HIS A 31 23.89 -42.36 10.99
C HIS A 31 25.18 -42.08 10.22
N PHE A 32 26.22 -41.67 10.95
CA PHE A 32 27.61 -41.64 10.50
C PHE A 32 28.21 -43.03 10.62
N SER A 33 28.85 -43.53 9.56
CA SER A 33 29.81 -44.65 9.62
C SER A 33 30.79 -44.50 8.47
N TYR A 34 32.05 -44.22 8.79
CA TYR A 34 33.18 -44.27 7.87
C TYR A 34 34.11 -45.38 8.32
N HIS A 35 34.34 -46.35 7.44
CA HIS A 35 35.51 -47.23 7.51
C HIS A 35 36.42 -46.97 6.31
N HIS A 36 37.71 -46.99 6.61
CA HIS A 36 38.84 -46.72 5.74
C HIS A 36 39.28 -48.02 5.06
N ASN A 37 39.58 -47.99 3.75
CA ASN A 37 40.88 -48.44 3.18
C ASN A 37 40.87 -48.66 1.65
N TYR A 38 41.82 -47.96 1.02
CA TYR A 38 42.75 -48.38 -0.05
C TYR A 38 42.32 -48.70 -1.51
N VAL A 39 43.11 -48.07 -2.40
CA VAL A 39 43.51 -48.43 -3.79
C VAL A 39 42.56 -48.07 -4.94
N GLY A 40 42.99 -47.07 -5.72
CA GLY A 40 43.31 -47.27 -7.14
C GLY A 40 42.24 -46.99 -8.20
N VAL A 41 42.66 -46.19 -9.19
CA VAL A 41 42.14 -46.07 -10.56
C VAL A 41 41.09 -44.99 -10.82
N ARG A 42 41.56 -43.97 -11.57
CA ARG A 42 40.79 -42.91 -12.22
C ARG A 42 40.05 -43.50 -13.43
N PRO A 43 38.77 -43.15 -13.63
CA PRO A 43 38.37 -42.77 -14.99
C PRO A 43 37.62 -41.45 -15.01
N PHE A 44 37.91 -40.68 -16.06
CA PHE A 44 37.12 -39.52 -16.47
C PHE A 44 35.69 -39.98 -16.77
N ASN A 45 34.71 -39.47 -16.03
CA ASN A 45 33.31 -39.48 -16.45
C ASN A 45 32.79 -38.05 -16.43
N SER A 46 32.57 -37.53 -17.64
CA SER A 46 31.89 -36.28 -17.92
C SER A 46 30.45 -36.37 -17.43
N THR A 47 30.20 -35.95 -16.20
CA THR A 47 28.85 -35.78 -15.67
C THR A 47 28.28 -34.47 -16.21
N SER A 48 27.56 -34.60 -17.33
CA SER A 48 26.65 -33.56 -17.81
C SER A 48 25.74 -33.15 -16.66
N LYS A 49 25.90 -31.92 -16.17
CA LYS A 49 24.98 -31.32 -15.21
C LYS A 49 23.68 -31.10 -15.97
N MET A 50 22.78 -32.07 -15.89
CA MET A 50 21.43 -31.94 -16.42
C MET A 50 20.72 -30.87 -15.58
N VAL A 51 20.77 -29.63 -16.05
CA VAL A 51 19.93 -28.56 -15.52
C VAL A 51 18.52 -28.88 -15.99
N ILE A 52 17.68 -29.37 -15.08
CA ILE A 52 16.25 -29.52 -15.33
C ILE A 52 15.67 -28.11 -15.41
N GLN A 53 15.68 -27.56 -16.62
CA GLN A 53 14.97 -26.33 -16.92
C GLN A 53 13.52 -26.70 -17.22
N CYS A 54 12.67 -26.63 -16.20
CA CYS A 54 11.22 -26.68 -16.39
C CYS A 54 10.79 -25.46 -17.19
N MET A 55 10.70 -25.60 -18.52
CA MET A 55 10.05 -24.61 -19.37
C MET A 55 8.54 -24.88 -19.31
N SER A 56 7.86 -24.21 -18.38
CA SER A 56 6.41 -24.14 -18.38
C SER A 56 6.01 -23.11 -19.44
N SER A 57 5.45 -23.55 -20.57
CA SER A 57 4.86 -22.66 -21.58
C SER A 57 3.45 -22.18 -21.17
N VAL A 58 3.26 -21.87 -19.90
CA VAL A 58 2.12 -21.11 -19.41
C VAL A 58 2.54 -19.65 -19.53
N THR A 59 1.67 -18.76 -20.00
CA THR A 59 1.93 -17.32 -19.94
C THR A 59 2.46 -16.98 -18.55
N ASP A 60 3.77 -16.69 -18.43
CA ASP A 60 4.44 -16.63 -17.13
C ASP A 60 3.78 -15.52 -16.31
N ILE A 61 2.92 -15.94 -15.36
CA ILE A 61 2.34 -15.06 -14.36
C ILE A 61 3.55 -14.57 -13.57
N PRO A 62 3.83 -13.25 -13.58
CA PRO A 62 5.00 -12.76 -12.90
C PRO A 62 4.89 -13.11 -11.42
N SER A 63 6.03 -13.36 -10.79
CA SER A 63 6.14 -13.47 -9.36
C SER A 63 6.04 -12.10 -8.69
N VAL A 64 5.78 -12.10 -7.38
CA VAL A 64 5.81 -10.89 -6.55
C VAL A 64 7.18 -10.20 -6.64
N SER A 65 8.28 -10.96 -6.65
CA SER A 65 9.63 -10.42 -6.77
C SER A 65 9.87 -9.76 -8.12
N GLU A 66 9.38 -10.33 -9.21
CA GLU A 66 9.45 -9.71 -10.55
C GLU A 66 8.65 -8.42 -10.63
N THR A 67 7.46 -8.37 -10.02
CA THR A 67 6.65 -7.14 -9.95
C THR A 67 7.37 -6.05 -9.16
N LYS A 68 7.93 -6.37 -7.99
CA LYS A 68 8.74 -5.43 -7.21
C LYS A 68 9.97 -4.96 -7.98
N LEU A 69 10.66 -5.87 -8.66
CA LEU A 69 11.81 -5.54 -9.49
C LEU A 69 11.40 -4.63 -10.65
N SER A 70 10.25 -4.86 -11.28
CA SER A 70 9.70 -4.01 -12.34
C SER A 70 9.45 -2.58 -11.84
N PHE A 71 8.87 -2.45 -10.64
CA PHE A 71 8.68 -1.16 -9.99
C PHE A 71 10.01 -0.42 -9.75
N LEU A 72 11.01 -1.10 -9.18
CA LEU A 72 12.32 -0.50 -8.91
C LEU A 72 13.11 -0.16 -10.19
N LYS A 73 12.88 -0.91 -11.28
CA LYS A 73 13.45 -0.60 -12.60
C LYS A 73 12.80 0.64 -13.22
N ALA A 74 11.48 0.78 -13.06
CA ALA A 74 10.70 1.90 -13.57
C ALA A 74 10.96 3.20 -12.79
N TYR A 75 11.09 3.13 -11.46
CA TYR A 75 11.40 4.27 -10.60
C TYR A 75 12.74 4.08 -9.87
N LYS A 76 13.80 4.69 -10.40
CA LYS A 76 15.18 4.51 -9.92
C LYS A 76 15.60 5.46 -8.80
N ARG A 77 14.79 6.47 -8.49
CA ARG A 77 15.12 7.50 -7.50
C ARG A 77 14.86 6.95 -6.08
N PRO A 78 15.64 7.37 -5.06
CA PRO A 78 15.40 6.93 -3.69
C PRO A 78 14.02 7.39 -3.21
N ILE A 79 13.25 6.47 -2.61
CA ILE A 79 12.00 6.77 -1.92
C ILE A 79 12.28 6.74 -0.42
N PRO A 80 11.93 7.79 0.35
CA PRO A 80 12.08 7.76 1.80
C PRO A 80 11.42 6.53 2.42
N SER A 81 12.11 5.87 3.36
CA SER A 81 11.71 4.56 3.91
C SER A 81 10.29 4.53 4.48
N ILE A 82 9.83 5.64 5.05
CA ILE A 82 8.47 5.80 5.58
C ILE A 82 7.38 5.54 4.52
N TYR A 83 7.62 5.93 3.27
CA TYR A 83 6.72 5.66 2.15
C TYR A 83 7.06 4.31 1.50
N ASN A 84 8.34 4.03 1.28
CA ASN A 84 8.77 2.83 0.55
C ASN A 84 8.30 1.54 1.22
N ASN A 85 8.38 1.43 2.56
CA ASN A 85 7.96 0.22 3.26
C ASN A 85 6.49 -0.11 2.97
N VAL A 86 5.61 0.89 3.06
CA VAL A 86 4.17 0.69 2.82
C VAL A 86 3.86 0.51 1.34
N LEU A 87 4.55 1.23 0.44
CA LEU A 87 4.42 1.00 -1.01
C LEU A 87 4.79 -0.44 -1.39
N GLN A 88 5.88 -0.98 -0.85
CA GLN A 88 6.30 -2.36 -1.14
C GLN A 88 5.30 -3.39 -0.61
N GLU A 89 4.67 -3.16 0.54
CA GLU A 89 3.59 -4.00 1.06
C GLU A 89 2.32 -3.91 0.18
N LEU A 90 1.95 -2.70 -0.24
CA LEU A 90 0.83 -2.48 -1.16
C LEU A 90 1.06 -3.19 -2.50
N ILE A 91 2.28 -3.14 -3.07
CA ILE A 91 2.61 -3.86 -4.31
C ILE A 91 2.35 -5.35 -4.15
N VAL A 92 2.74 -5.96 -3.02
CA VAL A 92 2.48 -7.38 -2.77
C VAL A 92 0.98 -7.65 -2.74
N GLN A 93 0.22 -6.86 -1.98
CA GLN A 93 -1.22 -7.06 -1.86
C GLN A 93 -1.92 -6.90 -3.22
N HIS A 94 -1.59 -5.85 -3.96
CA HIS A 94 -2.14 -5.60 -5.29
C HIS A 94 -1.76 -6.72 -6.26
N HIS A 95 -0.50 -7.17 -6.26
CA HIS A 95 -0.06 -8.30 -7.08
C HIS A 95 -0.90 -9.56 -6.85
N LEU A 96 -1.07 -9.96 -5.59
CA LEU A 96 -1.83 -11.17 -5.24
C LEU A 96 -3.30 -11.09 -5.70
N MET A 97 -3.86 -9.89 -5.73
CA MET A 97 -5.21 -9.67 -6.26
C MET A 97 -5.23 -9.66 -7.79
N ARG A 98 -4.31 -8.95 -8.43
CA ARG A 98 -4.24 -8.75 -9.88
C ARG A 98 -4.10 -10.07 -10.65
N TYR A 99 -3.34 -11.01 -10.09
CA TYR A 99 -3.06 -12.31 -10.72
C TYR A 99 -3.92 -13.44 -10.17
N LYS A 100 -4.94 -13.13 -9.36
CA LYS A 100 -5.98 -14.10 -9.01
C LYS A 100 -6.79 -14.45 -10.27
N THR A 101 -7.18 -15.71 -10.42
CA THR A 101 -7.99 -16.17 -11.57
C THR A 101 -9.28 -15.38 -11.73
N SER A 102 -9.92 -15.04 -10.61
CA SER A 102 -11.17 -14.27 -10.55
C SER A 102 -10.98 -12.76 -10.73
N TYR A 103 -9.77 -12.27 -11.00
CA TYR A 103 -9.53 -10.85 -11.10
C TYR A 103 -10.18 -10.28 -12.36
N ARG A 104 -11.00 -9.25 -12.16
CA ARG A 104 -11.50 -8.37 -13.21
C ARG A 104 -11.33 -6.95 -12.73
N TYR A 105 -10.76 -6.10 -13.58
CA TYR A 105 -10.64 -4.67 -13.31
C TYR A 105 -12.01 -4.06 -13.01
N ASP A 106 -12.04 -3.14 -12.06
CA ASP A 106 -13.25 -2.55 -11.52
C ASP A 106 -13.00 -1.07 -11.17
N PRO A 107 -13.80 -0.12 -11.68
CA PRO A 107 -13.63 1.30 -11.36
C PRO A 107 -13.76 1.65 -9.87
N VAL A 108 -14.60 0.93 -9.11
CA VAL A 108 -14.74 1.12 -7.65
C VAL A 108 -13.46 0.66 -6.95
N PHE A 109 -12.87 -0.44 -7.41
CA PHE A 109 -11.55 -0.87 -6.96
C PHE A 109 -10.47 0.19 -7.25
N ALA A 110 -10.46 0.74 -8.46
CA ALA A 110 -9.49 1.75 -8.87
C ALA A 110 -9.63 3.02 -8.02
N LEU A 111 -10.85 3.49 -7.77
CA LEU A 111 -11.14 4.59 -6.85
C LEU A 111 -10.53 4.34 -5.47
N GLY A 112 -10.76 3.15 -4.90
CA GLY A 112 -10.23 2.81 -3.60
C GLY A 112 -8.70 2.75 -3.56
N PHE A 113 -8.06 2.17 -4.58
CA PHE A 113 -6.61 2.16 -4.68
C PHE A 113 -6.03 3.58 -4.80
N VAL A 114 -6.58 4.41 -5.69
CA VAL A 114 -6.15 5.81 -5.88
C VAL A 114 -6.29 6.58 -4.56
N THR A 115 -7.40 6.40 -3.84
CA THR A 115 -7.63 7.01 -2.53
C THR A 115 -6.55 6.61 -1.52
N ILE A 116 -6.24 5.32 -1.41
CA ILE A 116 -5.18 4.81 -0.51
C ILE A 116 -3.83 5.40 -0.89
N TYR A 117 -3.50 5.39 -2.18
CA TYR A 117 -2.23 5.89 -2.68
C TYR A 117 -2.05 7.37 -2.36
N ASP A 118 -3.06 8.19 -2.66
CA ASP A 118 -2.97 9.64 -2.46
C ASP A 118 -2.86 10.00 -0.96
N LYS A 119 -3.60 9.30 -0.08
CA LYS A 119 -3.46 9.44 1.38
C LYS A 119 -2.11 8.96 1.91
N LEU A 120 -1.60 7.85 1.38
CA LEU A 120 -0.26 7.36 1.72
C LEU A 120 0.80 8.40 1.34
N MET A 121 0.71 8.96 0.13
CA MET A 121 1.69 9.87 -0.44
C MET A 121 1.45 11.34 -0.07
N GLU A 122 0.48 11.63 0.81
CA GLU A 122 0.23 12.97 1.33
C GLU A 122 1.48 13.50 2.07
N GLY A 123 1.93 14.71 1.73
CA GLY A 123 3.16 15.28 2.28
C GLY A 123 4.46 14.71 1.71
N TYR A 124 4.41 13.95 0.60
CA TYR A 124 5.61 13.59 -0.14
C TYR A 124 6.28 14.86 -0.71
N PRO A 125 7.63 14.99 -0.71
CA PRO A 125 8.29 16.27 -1.01
C PRO A 125 8.12 16.82 -2.44
N SER A 126 7.88 15.98 -3.44
CA SER A 126 7.69 16.38 -4.85
C SER A 126 6.43 15.74 -5.41
N ASP A 127 5.56 16.57 -5.98
CA ASP A 127 4.33 16.12 -6.63
C ASP A 127 4.62 15.37 -7.94
N GLU A 128 5.67 15.77 -8.66
CA GLU A 128 6.14 15.09 -9.87
C GLU A 128 6.61 13.66 -9.53
N ASP A 129 7.30 13.50 -8.41
CA ASP A 129 7.75 12.20 -7.93
C ASP A 129 6.59 11.35 -7.46
N ARG A 130 5.61 11.95 -6.79
CA ARG A 130 4.38 11.27 -6.41
C ARG A 130 3.65 10.70 -7.63
N ASP A 131 3.54 11.46 -8.71
CA ASP A 131 2.92 10.98 -9.94
C ASP A 131 3.78 9.94 -10.67
N ALA A 132 5.10 10.15 -10.74
CA ALA A 132 6.02 9.20 -11.34
C ALA A 132 6.04 7.84 -10.61
N ILE A 133 5.97 7.85 -9.27
CA ILE A 133 5.86 6.63 -8.46
C ILE A 133 4.53 5.93 -8.73
N PHE A 134 3.42 6.67 -8.85
CA PHE A 134 2.10 6.10 -9.15
C PHE A 134 2.11 5.37 -10.49
N LYS A 135 2.64 6.03 -11.53
CA LYS A 135 2.79 5.45 -12.87
C LYS A 135 3.68 4.22 -12.84
N ALA A 136 4.84 4.28 -12.18
CA ALA A 136 5.75 3.15 -12.05
C ALA A 136 5.10 1.97 -11.31
N TYR A 137 4.32 2.24 -10.26
CA TYR A 137 3.60 1.24 -9.48
C TYR A 137 2.59 0.49 -10.35
N ILE A 138 1.68 1.20 -11.02
CA ILE A 138 0.60 0.59 -11.79
C ILE A 138 1.16 -0.13 -13.03
N ASN A 139 2.14 0.47 -13.72
CA ASN A 139 2.83 -0.17 -14.84
C ASN A 139 3.55 -1.46 -14.42
N ALA A 140 4.10 -1.54 -13.20
CA ALA A 140 4.74 -2.76 -12.71
C ALA A 140 3.76 -3.94 -12.57
N LEU A 141 2.47 -3.65 -12.40
CA LEU A 141 1.39 -4.64 -12.37
C LEU A 141 0.82 -4.95 -13.76
N LYS A 142 1.37 -4.37 -14.83
CA LYS A 142 0.89 -4.46 -16.22
C LYS A 142 -0.53 -3.90 -16.38
N GLU A 143 -0.79 -2.77 -15.73
CA GLU A 143 -2.07 -2.04 -15.81
C GLU A 143 -1.84 -0.59 -16.25
N ASP A 144 -2.92 0.12 -16.59
CA ASP A 144 -2.85 1.49 -17.08
C ASP A 144 -3.07 2.54 -15.96
N PRO A 145 -2.05 3.33 -15.59
CA PRO A 145 -2.21 4.39 -14.60
C PRO A 145 -3.20 5.49 -15.02
N GLN A 146 -3.35 5.75 -16.31
CA GLN A 146 -4.29 6.79 -16.79
C GLN A 146 -5.73 6.34 -16.57
N GLN A 147 -6.07 5.11 -16.95
CA GLN A 147 -7.38 4.52 -16.68
C GLN A 147 -7.75 4.62 -15.19
N TYR A 148 -6.84 4.24 -14.28
CA TYR A 148 -7.08 4.35 -12.84
C TYR A 148 -7.45 5.76 -12.39
N ARG A 149 -6.73 6.78 -12.88
CA ARG A 149 -6.97 8.18 -12.50
C ARG A 149 -8.28 8.71 -13.08
N ILE A 150 -8.56 8.42 -14.35
CA ILE A 150 -9.78 8.85 -15.05
C ILE A 150 -11.01 8.22 -14.40
N ASP A 151 -11.00 6.90 -14.19
CA ASP A 151 -12.15 6.20 -13.62
C ASP A 151 -12.37 6.58 -12.15
N ALA A 152 -11.30 6.75 -11.36
CA ALA A 152 -11.42 7.29 -10.00
C ALA A 152 -12.06 8.68 -10.01
N GLN A 153 -11.54 9.61 -10.83
CA GLN A 153 -12.08 10.96 -10.93
C GLN A 153 -13.56 10.97 -11.33
N LYS A 154 -13.95 10.17 -12.32
CA LYS A 154 -15.34 10.02 -12.77
C LYS A 154 -16.27 9.59 -11.64
N LEU A 155 -15.88 8.57 -10.88
CA LEU A 155 -16.65 8.09 -9.73
C LEU A 155 -16.71 9.15 -8.61
N GLU A 156 -15.62 9.89 -8.38
CA GLU A 156 -15.61 10.97 -7.39
C GLU A 156 -16.57 12.11 -7.78
N GLU A 157 -16.55 12.55 -9.04
CA GLU A 157 -17.44 13.59 -9.56
C GLU A 157 -18.91 13.17 -9.46
N TRP A 158 -19.21 11.93 -9.84
CA TRP A 158 -20.55 11.37 -9.69
C TRP A 158 -20.99 11.34 -8.23
N ALA A 159 -20.13 10.88 -7.32
CA ALA A 159 -20.45 10.76 -5.89
C ALA A 159 -20.70 12.13 -5.24
N ARG A 160 -19.93 13.16 -5.59
CA ARG A 160 -20.15 14.54 -5.11
C ARG A 160 -21.50 15.12 -5.53
N ALA A 161 -22.07 14.63 -6.63
CA ALA A 161 -23.40 15.03 -7.10
C ALA A 161 -24.54 14.22 -6.44
N GLN A 162 -24.23 13.18 -5.64
CA GLN A 162 -25.23 12.38 -4.94
C GLN A 162 -25.48 12.87 -3.50
N ASN A 163 -26.60 12.44 -2.94
CA ASN A 163 -26.90 12.39 -1.53
C ASN A 163 -27.14 10.93 -1.08
N SER A 164 -27.40 10.72 0.21
CA SER A 164 -27.62 9.40 0.81
C SER A 164 -28.69 8.54 0.11
N THR A 165 -29.76 9.16 -0.38
CA THR A 165 -30.87 8.45 -1.04
C THR A 165 -30.49 8.09 -2.47
N SER A 166 -30.07 9.09 -3.25
CA SER A 166 -29.74 8.92 -4.66
C SER A 166 -28.57 7.97 -4.90
N LEU A 167 -27.64 7.89 -3.95
CA LEU A 167 -26.49 6.98 -4.02
C LEU A 167 -26.90 5.51 -3.87
N VAL A 168 -27.90 5.21 -3.02
CA VAL A 168 -28.42 3.84 -2.84
C VAL A 168 -29.38 3.46 -3.97
N GLU A 169 -30.12 4.44 -4.51
CA GLU A 169 -31.05 4.27 -5.63
C GLU A 169 -30.36 4.26 -7.01
N PHE A 170 -29.05 4.03 -7.09
CA PHE A 170 -28.33 3.98 -8.38
C PHE A 170 -28.92 2.93 -9.34
N SER A 171 -29.56 1.89 -8.82
CA SER A 171 -30.13 0.79 -9.61
C SER A 171 -31.34 1.21 -10.44
N SER A 172 -32.08 2.26 -10.03
CA SER A 172 -33.24 2.79 -10.74
C SER A 172 -32.91 3.93 -11.70
N LYS A 173 -31.63 4.29 -11.82
CA LYS A 173 -31.15 5.41 -12.63
C LYS A 173 -30.29 4.95 -13.80
N GLU A 174 -30.23 5.75 -14.85
CA GLU A 174 -29.40 5.55 -16.01
C GLU A 174 -28.22 6.52 -16.02
N GLY A 175 -27.03 6.00 -16.25
CA GLY A 175 -25.79 6.76 -16.33
C GLY A 175 -24.61 5.82 -16.39
N GLU A 176 -23.43 6.37 -16.72
CA GLU A 176 -22.22 5.57 -16.87
C GLU A 176 -21.80 4.94 -15.53
N VAL A 177 -21.80 5.71 -14.44
CA VAL A 177 -21.41 5.22 -13.11
C VAL A 177 -22.48 4.31 -12.53
N GLU A 178 -23.76 4.61 -12.73
CA GLU A 178 -24.86 3.73 -12.39
C GLU A 178 -24.73 2.38 -13.11
N GLY A 179 -24.36 2.38 -14.39
CA GLY A 179 -24.06 1.17 -15.15
C GLY A 179 -22.90 0.36 -14.58
N ILE A 180 -21.82 1.03 -14.16
CA ILE A 180 -20.69 0.38 -13.46
C ILE A 180 -21.17 -0.28 -12.17
N LEU A 181 -21.92 0.42 -11.33
CA LEU A 181 -22.43 -0.11 -10.06
C LEU A 181 -23.44 -1.25 -10.26
N LYS A 182 -24.24 -1.22 -11.33
CA LYS A 182 -25.13 -2.32 -11.73
C LYS A 182 -24.34 -3.57 -12.14
N ASP A 183 -23.29 -3.43 -12.98
CA ASP A 183 -22.40 -4.56 -13.34
C ASP A 183 -21.75 -5.16 -12.08
N VAL A 184 -21.32 -4.33 -11.13
CA VAL A 184 -20.81 -4.80 -9.84
C VAL A 184 -21.86 -5.59 -9.08
N ALA A 185 -23.08 -5.06 -8.95
CA ALA A 185 -24.17 -5.70 -8.23
C ALA A 185 -24.55 -7.06 -8.84
N GLU A 186 -24.61 -7.14 -10.16
CA GLU A 186 -24.88 -8.37 -10.91
C GLU A 186 -23.77 -9.40 -10.70
N ARG A 187 -22.50 -8.99 -10.79
CA ARG A 187 -21.36 -9.88 -10.57
C ARG A 187 -21.30 -10.40 -9.14
N ALA A 188 -21.55 -9.55 -8.16
CA ALA A 188 -21.50 -9.91 -6.74
C ALA A 188 -22.70 -10.76 -6.31
N GLY A 189 -23.88 -10.58 -6.93
CA GLY A 189 -25.09 -11.35 -6.64
C GLY A 189 -25.22 -12.67 -7.42
N GLY A 190 -24.54 -12.79 -8.56
CA GLY A 190 -24.55 -13.99 -9.38
C GLY A 190 -23.61 -15.11 -8.89
N LYS A 191 -23.56 -16.21 -9.63
CA LYS A 191 -22.52 -17.25 -9.46
C LYS A 191 -21.17 -16.86 -10.09
N GLY A 192 -21.03 -15.59 -10.47
CA GLY A 192 -19.88 -15.05 -11.20
C GLY A 192 -18.66 -14.85 -10.32
N GLU A 193 -17.52 -14.61 -10.97
CA GLU A 193 -16.24 -14.33 -10.33
C GLU A 193 -16.15 -12.85 -9.89
N PHE A 194 -16.90 -12.45 -8.86
CA PHE A 194 -16.65 -11.17 -8.19
C PHE A 194 -15.48 -11.31 -7.22
N SER A 195 -14.35 -10.66 -7.54
CA SER A 195 -13.19 -10.62 -6.66
C SER A 195 -13.23 -9.41 -5.74
N TYR A 196 -13.94 -9.57 -4.62
CA TYR A 196 -13.90 -8.60 -3.52
C TYR A 196 -12.44 -8.35 -3.06
N SER A 197 -12.18 -7.10 -2.68
CA SER A 197 -10.88 -6.68 -2.13
C SER A 197 -11.05 -5.55 -1.12
N ARG A 198 -10.00 -5.32 -0.33
CA ARG A 198 -9.92 -4.14 0.53
C ARG A 198 -9.98 -2.83 -0.24
N PHE A 199 -9.38 -2.76 -1.44
CA PHE A 199 -9.45 -1.55 -2.26
C PHE A 199 -10.89 -1.28 -2.69
N PHE A 200 -11.65 -2.31 -3.05
CA PHE A 200 -13.08 -2.16 -3.34
C PHE A 200 -13.85 -1.59 -2.12
N ALA A 201 -13.60 -2.09 -0.91
CA ALA A 201 -14.23 -1.54 0.31
C ALA A 201 -13.91 -0.07 0.53
N VAL A 202 -12.64 0.33 0.36
CA VAL A 202 -12.23 1.75 0.45
C VAL A 202 -12.88 2.58 -0.65
N GLY A 203 -13.04 2.04 -1.86
CA GLY A 203 -13.77 2.69 -2.95
C GLY A 203 -15.23 2.97 -2.57
N LEU A 204 -15.94 1.99 -2.01
CA LEU A 204 -17.30 2.19 -1.51
C LEU A 204 -17.37 3.26 -0.42
N PHE A 205 -16.45 3.22 0.54
CA PHE A 205 -16.38 4.23 1.58
C PHE A 205 -16.09 5.62 1.00
N ARG A 206 -15.24 5.71 -0.01
CA ARG A 206 -14.93 6.98 -0.68
C ARG A 206 -16.16 7.56 -1.40
N LEU A 207 -16.99 6.73 -2.03
CA LEU A 207 -18.26 7.16 -2.61
C LEU A 207 -19.19 7.75 -1.53
N LEU A 208 -19.32 7.07 -0.38
CA LEU A 208 -20.14 7.53 0.75
C LEU A 208 -19.61 8.82 1.36
N GLU A 209 -18.29 8.94 1.53
CA GLU A 209 -17.63 10.15 2.04
C GLU A 209 -17.92 11.36 1.14
N LEU A 210 -17.79 11.20 -0.17
CA LEU A 210 -18.01 12.28 -1.13
C LEU A 210 -19.48 12.70 -1.27
N ALA A 211 -20.41 11.78 -1.08
CA ALA A 211 -21.85 12.06 -1.03
C ALA A 211 -22.32 12.58 0.34
N ASN A 212 -21.40 12.75 1.29
CA ASN A 212 -21.68 13.12 2.69
C ASN A 212 -22.71 12.18 3.35
N ALA A 213 -22.60 10.88 3.06
CA ALA A 213 -23.56 9.83 3.40
C ALA A 213 -22.94 8.75 4.32
N THR A 214 -22.15 9.17 5.31
CA THR A 214 -21.33 8.28 6.16
C THR A 214 -22.10 7.57 7.28
N GLU A 215 -23.42 7.68 7.30
CA GLU A 215 -24.28 7.01 8.26
C GLU A 215 -24.22 5.48 8.10
N PRO A 216 -24.07 4.69 9.18
CA PRO A 216 -23.96 3.22 9.10
C PRO A 216 -25.12 2.56 8.35
N THR A 217 -26.33 3.13 8.46
CA THR A 217 -27.54 2.63 7.81
C THR A 217 -27.50 2.78 6.29
N ILE A 218 -26.76 3.76 5.76
CA ILE A 218 -26.62 3.95 4.31
C ILE A 218 -25.62 2.95 3.75
N LEU A 219 -24.52 2.69 4.47
CA LEU A 219 -23.59 1.62 4.10
C LEU A 219 -24.29 0.26 4.05
N ASP A 220 -25.19 -0.02 5.00
CA ASP A 220 -26.00 -1.26 5.00
C ASP A 220 -26.82 -1.42 3.73
N LYS A 221 -27.55 -0.35 3.37
CA LYS A 221 -28.38 -0.35 2.16
C LYS A 221 -27.53 -0.46 0.89
N LEU A 222 -26.42 0.27 0.81
CA LEU A 222 -25.53 0.23 -0.35
C LEU A 222 -24.93 -1.18 -0.53
N CYS A 223 -24.45 -1.80 0.55
CA CYS A 223 -23.94 -3.17 0.51
C CYS A 223 -25.02 -4.17 0.06
N ALA A 224 -26.26 -3.99 0.52
CA ALA A 224 -27.38 -4.84 0.13
C ALA A 224 -27.70 -4.70 -1.37
N VAL A 225 -27.79 -3.48 -1.90
CA VAL A 225 -28.08 -3.24 -3.32
C VAL A 225 -26.94 -3.75 -4.21
N LEU A 226 -25.69 -3.65 -3.75
CA LEU A 226 -24.52 -4.17 -4.47
C LEU A 226 -24.30 -5.68 -4.30
N ASN A 227 -25.12 -6.38 -3.49
CA ASN A 227 -24.91 -7.79 -3.15
C ASN A 227 -23.53 -8.09 -2.51
N VAL A 228 -22.96 -7.14 -1.76
CA VAL A 228 -21.65 -7.29 -1.11
C VAL A 228 -21.80 -7.57 0.39
N ASN A 229 -20.94 -8.44 0.92
CA ASN A 229 -20.96 -8.79 2.34
C ASN A 229 -20.52 -7.61 3.22
N LYS A 230 -21.49 -6.95 3.87
CA LYS A 230 -21.26 -5.82 4.78
C LYS A 230 -20.19 -6.09 5.84
N ARG A 231 -20.23 -7.25 6.50
CA ARG A 231 -19.24 -7.62 7.55
C ARG A 231 -17.80 -7.61 7.03
N SER A 232 -17.59 -7.95 5.76
CA SER A 232 -16.27 -7.91 5.14
C SER A 232 -15.83 -6.49 4.84
N VAL A 233 -16.77 -5.65 4.39
CA VAL A 233 -16.55 -4.21 4.20
C VAL A 233 -16.15 -3.55 5.53
N ASP A 234 -16.94 -3.72 6.60
CA ASP A 234 -16.63 -3.14 7.93
C ASP A 234 -15.21 -3.51 8.40
N ARG A 235 -14.87 -4.81 8.32
CA ARG A 235 -13.56 -5.32 8.73
C ARG A 235 -12.43 -4.67 7.95
N ASP A 236 -12.58 -4.51 6.64
CA ASP A 236 -11.53 -3.93 5.80
C ASP A 236 -11.43 -2.41 5.95
N LEU A 237 -12.53 -1.72 6.26
CA LEU A 237 -12.52 -0.31 6.61
C LEU A 237 -11.82 -0.06 7.95
N ASP A 238 -12.00 -0.92 8.95
CA ASP A 238 -11.25 -0.86 10.21
C ASP A 238 -9.74 -1.04 9.98
N VAL A 239 -9.36 -1.99 9.14
CA VAL A 239 -7.94 -2.22 8.78
C VAL A 239 -7.37 -1.00 8.04
N TYR A 240 -8.12 -0.42 7.10
CA TYR A 240 -7.69 0.79 6.39
C TYR A 240 -7.51 1.98 7.33
N ARG A 241 -8.47 2.20 8.25
CA ARG A 241 -8.37 3.25 9.27
C ARG A 241 -7.12 3.06 10.13
N MET A 242 -6.86 1.83 10.59
CA MET A 242 -5.66 1.53 11.38
C MET A 242 -4.37 1.77 10.59
N LEU A 243 -4.34 1.43 9.30
CA LEU A 243 -3.17 1.70 8.42
C LEU A 243 -2.89 3.20 8.30
N LEU A 244 -3.92 4.00 8.01
CA LEU A 244 -3.79 5.46 7.92
C LEU A 244 -3.33 6.08 9.24
N SER A 245 -3.91 5.67 10.38
CA SER A 245 -3.50 6.19 11.68
C SER A 245 -2.01 5.93 11.98
N LYS A 246 -1.51 4.74 11.64
CA LYS A 246 -0.08 4.42 11.80
C LYS A 246 0.82 5.26 10.90
N LEU A 247 0.38 5.51 9.65
CA LEU A 247 1.11 6.35 8.71
C LEU A 247 1.21 7.80 9.19
N VAL A 248 0.12 8.37 9.68
CA VAL A 248 0.10 9.73 10.23
C VAL A 248 1.05 9.84 11.42
N GLN A 249 0.97 8.91 12.37
CA GLN A 249 1.88 8.87 13.54
C GLN A 249 3.35 8.75 13.12
N ALA A 250 3.66 7.90 12.13
CA ALA A 250 5.03 7.76 11.62
C ALA A 250 5.54 9.05 10.97
N LYS A 251 4.68 9.77 10.24
CA LYS A 251 5.03 11.04 9.58
C LYS A 251 5.31 12.13 10.61
N GLU A 252 4.50 12.22 11.66
CA GLU A 252 4.71 13.16 12.77
C GLU A 252 6.03 12.91 13.50
N LEU A 253 6.32 11.65 13.86
CA LEU A 253 7.57 11.27 14.51
C LEU A 253 8.81 11.60 13.65
N LEU A 254 8.72 11.38 12.32
CA LEU A 254 9.80 11.72 11.40
C LEU A 254 9.99 13.23 11.29
N ARG A 255 8.89 13.99 11.23
CA ARG A 255 8.94 15.46 11.20
C ARG A 255 9.62 16.00 12.46
N GLU A 256 9.21 15.54 13.65
CA GLU A 256 9.86 15.92 14.90
C GLU A 256 11.35 15.54 14.92
N TYR A 257 11.72 14.37 14.40
CA TYR A 257 13.11 13.95 14.33
C TYR A 257 13.93 14.88 13.44
N ILE A 258 13.43 15.21 12.26
CA ILE A 258 14.09 16.14 11.32
C ILE A 258 14.23 17.53 11.95
N ASP A 259 13.18 18.04 12.59
CA ASP A 259 13.19 19.35 13.22
C ASP A 259 14.18 19.40 14.40
N ARG A 260 14.26 18.33 15.21
CA ARG A 260 15.27 18.21 16.26
C ARG A 260 16.69 18.16 15.70
N GLU A 261 16.92 17.44 14.62
CA GLU A 261 18.25 17.36 14.00
C GLU A 261 18.66 18.66 13.31
N LYS A 262 17.72 19.40 12.72
CA LYS A 262 17.96 20.76 12.19
C LYS A 262 18.35 21.71 13.32
N LYS A 263 17.59 21.74 14.41
CA LYS A 263 17.89 22.56 15.60
C LYS A 263 19.28 22.26 16.17
N LYS A 264 19.63 20.98 16.35
CA LYS A 264 20.98 20.58 16.80
C LYS A 264 22.08 20.99 15.82
N ARG A 265 21.81 21.04 14.51
CA ARG A 265 22.78 21.50 13.52
C ARG A 265 22.95 23.01 13.56
N GLU A 266 21.87 23.75 13.72
CA GLU A 266 21.89 25.22 13.91
C GLU A 266 22.67 25.59 15.18
N GLU A 267 22.37 24.94 16.31
CA GLU A 267 23.10 25.12 17.58
C GLU A 267 24.59 24.77 17.49
N ARG A 268 24.99 23.87 16.57
CA ARG A 268 26.41 23.53 16.32
C ARG A 268 27.09 24.44 15.29
N ALA A 269 26.33 25.16 14.46
CA ALA A 269 26.85 26.14 13.52
C ALA A 269 27.09 27.50 14.19
N GLU A 270 26.30 27.87 15.19
CA GLU A 270 26.52 29.09 16.00
C GLU A 270 27.92 29.19 16.66
N PRO A 271 28.50 28.13 17.28
CA PRO A 271 29.84 28.22 17.86
C PRO A 271 30.96 28.38 16.82
N GLN A 272 30.74 28.00 15.54
CA GLN A 272 31.72 28.25 14.48
C GLN A 272 31.73 29.72 14.02
N ASN A 273 30.58 30.39 14.05
CA ASN A 273 30.47 31.82 13.76
C ASN A 273 31.07 32.68 14.89
N ALA A 274 30.93 32.25 16.15
CA ALA A 274 31.57 32.89 17.30
C ALA A 274 33.10 32.74 17.26
N ASN A 275 33.61 31.55 16.93
CA ASN A 275 35.06 31.32 16.80
C ASN A 275 35.67 32.06 15.60
N GLY A 276 34.95 32.20 14.48
CA GLY A 276 35.37 33.00 13.33
C GLY A 276 35.43 34.50 13.64
N ALA A 277 34.54 35.03 14.48
CA ALA A 277 34.55 36.42 14.93
C ALA A 277 35.71 36.71 15.89
N ILE A 278 36.02 35.79 16.81
CA ILE A 278 37.16 35.92 17.74
C ILE A 278 38.51 35.91 17.01
N ALA A 279 38.68 35.04 15.99
CA ALA A 279 39.89 35.00 15.18
C ALA A 279 40.11 36.30 14.37
N LYS A 280 39.03 36.94 13.89
CA LYS A 280 39.09 38.22 13.17
C LYS A 280 39.47 39.39 14.10
N CYS A 281 38.96 39.41 15.32
CA CYS A 281 39.34 40.40 16.34
C CYS A 281 40.82 40.26 16.75
N LEU A 282 41.31 39.04 16.98
CA LEU A 282 42.70 38.80 17.38
C LEU A 282 43.71 39.09 16.26
N GLY A 283 43.33 38.82 14.99
CA GLY A 283 44.15 39.18 13.83
C GLY A 283 44.30 40.69 13.60
N GLN A 284 43.30 41.48 13.99
CA GLN A 284 43.36 42.95 13.94
C GLN A 284 44.16 43.58 15.08
N GLN A 285 44.26 42.91 16.24
CA GLN A 285 45.08 43.39 17.37
C GLN A 285 46.59 43.17 17.15
N LEU A 286 46.99 42.18 16.34
CA LEU A 286 48.40 41.90 16.04
C LEU A 286 48.98 42.73 14.88
N SER A 287 48.17 43.49 14.15
CA SER A 287 48.62 44.36 13.06
C SER A 287 48.85 45.83 13.46
N VAL A 288 48.83 46.15 14.76
CA VAL A 288 48.94 47.52 15.30
C VAL A 288 50.11 47.66 16.31
N LEU A 289 51.09 46.76 16.28
CA LEU A 289 52.38 46.90 16.97
C LEU A 289 53.51 46.86 15.94
#